data_AF-A0AAD3HCM3-F1
#
_entry.id   AF-A0AAD3HCM3-F1
#
_cell.length_a   1.000
_cell.length_b   1.000
_cell.length_c   1.000
_cell.angle_alpha   90.00
_cell.angle_beta   90.00
_cell.angle_gamma   90.00
#
_symmetry.space_group_name_H-M   'P 1'
#
loop_
_entity.id
_entity.type
_entity.pdbx_description
1 polymer ?
#
loop_
_entity_poly.entity_id
_entity_poly.type
_entity_poly.pdbx_seq_one_letter_code
_entity_poly.pdbx_strand_id
1 'polypeptide(L)'
;MKYFAAQLALLWSGALAIDEFEMMPGHTKINDYSSPLPFEYIKEEDLPVEFNWGDIDGKSYLTRMLNQHLPQYCGSCWAHGALSALADRIKIARNGVGEDINLSIQFILNCGTDIAGSCHGGSHSGAYEFIQSVGYVPYDTCMPYIACSKESIEGFCDQVDTTCNPYNTCRTCDTFGGLGGKCREIDSFPNATIAEYGSYHMFESDKVHKIKAEIFARGPVAAGVNAEPIVDYDGGIVKDRNIFHKLVNHVVSIVGWGNDGETEYWIVRNSWGEYWGNMGFFFIETGHDSLGIESQVVWSTPNTWTTKNVPCFESGENCSPPDVVNNYVDPSKNIQKIHDRLKSVSSSQK
;
A
#
# COMPACT_ATOMS: atom_id res chain seq x y z
N MET A 1 17.74 -3.11 -41.20
CA MET A 1 18.84 -3.72 -40.41
C MET A 1 19.19 -3.00 -39.10
N LYS A 2 18.91 -1.70 -38.93
CA LYS A 2 19.11 -1.00 -37.63
C LYS A 2 17.98 -1.19 -36.60
N TYR A 3 16.79 -1.60 -37.04
CA TYR A 3 15.63 -1.87 -36.15
C TYR A 3 15.66 -3.24 -35.46
N PHE A 4 16.37 -4.23 -36.02
CA PHE A 4 16.51 -5.56 -35.41
C PHE A 4 17.59 -5.61 -34.30
N ALA A 5 18.55 -4.69 -34.33
CA ALA A 5 19.61 -4.61 -33.32
C ALA A 5 19.14 -3.96 -32.01
N ALA A 6 18.11 -3.09 -32.05
CA ALA A 6 17.54 -2.48 -30.85
C ALA A 6 16.72 -3.49 -30.02
N GLN A 7 16.02 -4.43 -30.68
CA GLN A 7 15.29 -5.49 -29.97
C GLN A 7 16.20 -6.56 -29.34
N LEU A 8 17.39 -6.80 -29.90
CA LEU A 8 18.36 -7.71 -29.28
C LEU A 8 19.21 -7.07 -28.18
N ALA A 9 19.37 -5.74 -28.18
CA ALA A 9 20.07 -5.04 -27.11
C ALA A 9 19.28 -4.98 -25.79
N LEU A 10 17.95 -5.02 -25.85
CA LEU A 10 17.06 -5.12 -24.68
C LEU A 10 17.10 -6.49 -23.99
N LEU A 11 17.57 -7.53 -24.68
CA LEU A 11 17.72 -8.87 -24.10
C LEU A 11 19.01 -9.04 -23.28
N TRP A 12 19.93 -8.07 -23.32
CA TRP A 12 21.25 -8.11 -22.65
C TRP A 12 21.53 -6.93 -21.72
N SER A 13 20.55 -6.05 -21.52
CA SER A 13 20.50 -5.14 -20.36
C SER A 13 19.60 -5.79 -19.31
N GLY A 14 20.20 -6.45 -18.31
CA GLY A 14 19.52 -7.05 -17.16
C GLY A 14 18.91 -6.03 -16.20
N ALA A 15 18.11 -5.10 -16.73
CA ALA A 15 17.30 -4.11 -16.00
C ALA A 15 15.83 -4.23 -16.42
N LEU A 16 15.39 -5.46 -16.72
CA LEU A 16 13.99 -5.80 -16.94
C LEU A 16 13.40 -6.11 -15.56
N ALA A 17 12.31 -5.43 -15.21
CA ALA A 17 11.60 -5.54 -13.95
C ALA A 17 11.64 -6.99 -13.40
N ILE A 18 12.23 -7.17 -12.23
CA ILE A 18 12.08 -8.41 -11.47
C ILE A 18 10.58 -8.56 -11.21
N ASP A 19 10.06 -9.78 -11.28
CA ASP A 19 8.67 -10.04 -10.87
C ASP A 19 8.58 -9.82 -9.36
N GLU A 20 8.09 -8.65 -8.96
CA GLU A 20 7.94 -8.28 -7.55
C GLU A 20 6.61 -8.78 -6.98
N PHE A 21 5.73 -9.36 -7.82
CA PHE A 21 4.46 -9.92 -7.40
C PHE A 21 4.50 -11.45 -7.41
N GLU A 22 4.41 -12.05 -6.22
CA GLU A 22 4.37 -13.50 -6.07
C GLU A 22 3.30 -13.92 -5.05
N MET A 23 2.49 -14.91 -5.41
CA MET A 23 1.56 -15.54 -4.47
C MET A 23 2.30 -16.59 -3.64
N MET A 24 2.54 -16.29 -2.37
CA MET A 24 3.31 -17.15 -1.47
C MET A 24 2.57 -18.46 -1.13
N PRO A 25 3.27 -19.59 -0.92
CA PRO A 25 2.64 -20.85 -0.55
C PRO A 25 1.85 -20.80 0.78
N GLY A 26 2.27 -19.94 1.72
CA GLY A 26 1.59 -19.72 2.99
C GLY A 26 0.39 -18.77 2.92
N HIS A 27 0.18 -18.10 1.78
CA HIS A 27 -0.99 -17.26 1.54
C HIS A 27 -2.20 -18.13 1.22
N THR A 28 -3.04 -18.37 2.21
CA THR A 28 -4.15 -19.33 2.09
C THR A 28 -5.52 -18.67 2.09
N LYS A 29 -5.61 -17.42 2.58
CA LYS A 29 -6.88 -16.71 2.74
C LYS A 29 -6.85 -15.36 2.04
N ILE A 30 -7.49 -15.30 0.88
CA ILE A 30 -7.58 -14.08 0.04
C ILE A 30 -8.67 -13.11 0.54
N ASN A 31 -9.73 -13.64 1.16
CA ASN A 31 -10.88 -12.88 1.64
C ASN A 31 -11.21 -13.23 3.10
N ASP A 32 -11.32 -12.21 3.94
CA ASP A 32 -11.85 -12.30 5.29
C ASP A 32 -12.67 -11.06 5.65
N TYR A 33 -13.97 -11.12 5.43
CA TYR A 33 -14.87 -10.01 5.73
C TYR A 33 -16.28 -10.50 6.03
N SER A 34 -17.02 -9.66 6.76
CA SER A 34 -18.41 -9.88 7.13
C SER A 34 -19.29 -8.64 6.90
N SER A 35 -18.69 -7.45 6.80
CA SER A 35 -19.42 -6.21 6.55
C SER A 35 -19.93 -6.12 5.11
N PRO A 36 -21.08 -5.46 4.87
CA PRO A 36 -21.56 -5.17 3.52
C PRO A 36 -20.50 -4.47 2.67
N LEU A 37 -20.39 -4.84 1.41
CA LEU A 37 -19.40 -4.28 0.50
C LEU A 37 -19.91 -2.95 -0.09
N PRO A 38 -19.03 -1.94 -0.32
CA PRO A 38 -19.46 -0.61 -0.74
C PRO A 38 -20.33 -0.57 -2.00
N PHE A 39 -20.05 -1.43 -2.96
CA PHE A 39 -20.83 -1.51 -4.20
C PHE A 39 -22.27 -2.01 -3.99
N GLU A 40 -22.58 -2.62 -2.83
CA GLU A 40 -23.93 -3.07 -2.49
C GLU A 40 -24.85 -1.91 -2.08
N TYR A 41 -24.28 -0.76 -1.68
CA TYR A 41 -25.03 0.40 -1.21
C TYR A 41 -24.64 1.74 -1.87
N ILE A 42 -23.61 1.75 -2.73
CA ILE A 42 -23.26 2.88 -3.59
C ILE A 42 -23.54 2.47 -5.02
N LYS A 43 -24.44 3.18 -5.71
CA LYS A 43 -24.72 2.92 -7.13
C LYS A 43 -23.70 3.61 -8.02
N GLU A 44 -23.49 3.05 -9.21
CA GLU A 44 -22.53 3.60 -10.17
C GLU A 44 -22.90 5.02 -10.59
N GLU A 45 -24.18 5.28 -10.84
CA GLU A 45 -24.69 6.58 -11.25
C GLU A 45 -24.59 7.67 -10.17
N ASP A 46 -24.38 7.28 -8.91
CA ASP A 46 -24.24 8.21 -7.78
C ASP A 46 -22.77 8.65 -7.58
N LEU A 47 -21.80 7.92 -8.13
CA LEU A 47 -20.38 8.23 -7.99
C LEU A 47 -20.03 9.52 -8.75
N PRO A 48 -19.13 10.35 -8.19
CA PRO A 48 -18.67 11.55 -8.88
C PRO A 48 -17.81 11.21 -10.10
N VAL A 49 -17.74 12.14 -11.06
CA VAL A 49 -16.94 11.99 -12.29
C VAL A 49 -15.44 11.91 -11.97
N GLU A 50 -15.02 12.66 -10.95
CA GLU A 50 -13.65 12.65 -10.44
C GLU A 50 -13.67 12.56 -8.91
N PHE A 51 -12.65 11.95 -8.32
CA PHE A 51 -12.51 11.85 -6.87
C PHE A 51 -11.06 11.52 -6.52
N ASN A 52 -10.48 12.25 -5.56
CA ASN A 52 -9.08 12.05 -5.17
C ASN A 52 -8.91 12.19 -3.65
N TRP A 53 -8.54 11.12 -2.95
CA TRP A 53 -8.21 11.22 -1.53
C TRP A 53 -7.00 12.11 -1.23
N GLY A 54 -6.15 12.36 -2.23
CA GLY A 54 -5.05 13.32 -2.15
C GLY A 54 -5.50 14.78 -2.11
N ASP A 55 -6.74 15.06 -2.49
CA ASP A 55 -7.30 16.41 -2.49
C ASP A 55 -8.82 16.38 -2.30
N ILE A 56 -9.24 16.44 -1.03
CA ILE A 56 -10.63 16.65 -0.66
C ILE A 56 -10.74 18.07 -0.10
N ASP A 57 -11.21 19.00 -0.93
CA ASP A 57 -11.35 20.43 -0.61
C ASP A 57 -10.05 21.08 -0.10
N GLY A 58 -8.92 20.81 -0.77
CA GLY A 58 -7.59 21.32 -0.41
C GLY A 58 -6.91 20.57 0.73
N LYS A 59 -7.49 19.45 1.19
CA LYS A 59 -6.94 18.61 2.24
C LYS A 59 -6.63 17.21 1.73
N SER A 60 -5.36 16.82 1.92
CA SER A 60 -4.89 15.48 1.60
C SER A 60 -5.13 14.49 2.74
N TYR A 61 -5.66 13.32 2.39
CA TYR A 61 -5.80 12.15 3.27
C TYR A 61 -4.82 11.03 2.92
N LEU A 62 -3.84 11.37 2.09
CA LEU A 62 -2.76 10.51 1.65
C LEU A 62 -1.55 10.69 2.58
N THR A 63 -0.97 9.60 3.08
CA THR A 63 0.34 9.60 3.77
C THR A 63 1.49 9.92 2.80
N ARG A 64 2.69 10.13 3.34
CA ARG A 64 3.88 10.47 2.55
C ARG A 64 4.19 9.43 1.46
N MET A 65 4.79 9.90 0.36
CA MET A 65 5.32 9.01 -0.67
C MET A 65 6.50 8.19 -0.13
N LEU A 66 6.63 6.95 -0.61
CA LEU A 66 7.70 6.04 -0.20
C LEU A 66 8.58 5.65 -1.40
N ASN A 67 9.77 5.11 -1.11
CA ASN A 67 10.69 4.62 -2.12
C ASN A 67 11.26 3.26 -1.71
N GLN A 68 10.86 2.20 -2.41
CA GLN A 68 11.29 0.83 -2.17
C GLN A 68 12.71 0.53 -2.70
N HIS A 69 13.26 1.37 -3.58
CA HIS A 69 14.55 1.13 -4.23
C HIS A 69 15.75 1.65 -3.43
N LEU A 70 15.52 2.21 -2.25
CA LEU A 70 16.55 2.76 -1.39
C LEU A 70 16.45 2.19 0.03
N PRO A 71 17.59 1.97 0.72
CA PRO A 71 18.96 2.32 0.33
C PRO A 71 19.61 1.42 -0.74
N GLN A 72 18.98 0.30 -1.08
CA GLN A 72 19.34 -0.57 -2.21
C GLN A 72 18.05 -1.16 -2.78
N TYR A 73 18.17 -1.88 -3.90
CA TYR A 73 17.01 -2.49 -4.54
C TYR A 73 16.38 -3.57 -3.66
N CYS A 74 15.06 -3.50 -3.50
CA CYS A 74 14.24 -4.51 -2.86
C CYS A 74 12.86 -4.51 -3.54
N GLY A 75 12.48 -5.65 -4.12
CA GLY A 75 11.18 -5.86 -4.78
C GLY A 75 10.04 -5.99 -3.77
N SER A 76 9.73 -4.88 -3.09
CA SER A 76 8.79 -4.82 -1.96
C SER A 76 7.57 -3.95 -2.24
N CYS A 77 7.24 -3.73 -3.51
CA CYS A 77 6.07 -2.97 -3.94
C CYS A 77 4.77 -3.52 -3.34
N TRP A 78 4.66 -4.84 -3.21
CA TRP A 78 3.51 -5.55 -2.66
C TRP A 78 3.23 -5.11 -1.22
N ALA A 79 4.28 -4.89 -0.42
CA ALA A 79 4.18 -4.38 0.94
C ALA A 79 3.92 -2.86 0.93
N HIS A 80 4.63 -2.11 0.08
CA HIS A 80 4.48 -0.65 0.01
C HIS A 80 3.07 -0.24 -0.40
N GLY A 81 2.52 -0.81 -1.47
CA GLY A 81 1.18 -0.53 -1.97
C GLY A 81 0.11 -0.89 -0.94
N ALA A 82 0.21 -2.07 -0.33
CA ALA A 82 -0.72 -2.54 0.70
C ALA A 82 -0.69 -1.66 1.97
N LEU A 83 0.50 -1.38 2.51
CA LEU A 83 0.62 -0.64 3.77
C LEU A 83 0.32 0.84 3.60
N SER A 84 0.65 1.42 2.44
CA SER A 84 0.28 2.81 2.14
C SER A 84 -1.23 2.96 2.05
N ALA A 85 -1.93 2.02 1.39
CA ALA A 85 -3.39 2.01 1.34
C ALA A 85 -4.01 1.88 2.75
N LEU A 86 -3.52 0.95 3.58
CA LEU A 86 -3.99 0.80 4.96
C LEU A 86 -3.73 2.06 5.81
N ALA A 87 -2.55 2.67 5.68
CA ALA A 87 -2.19 3.89 6.37
C ALA A 87 -3.08 5.09 5.97
N ASP A 88 -3.37 5.24 4.68
CA ASP A 88 -4.31 6.24 4.17
C ASP A 88 -5.71 6.02 4.76
N ARG A 89 -6.19 4.77 4.84
CA ARG A 89 -7.48 4.44 5.45
C ARG A 89 -7.54 4.82 6.94
N ILE A 90 -6.44 4.65 7.67
CA ILE A 90 -6.33 5.14 9.06
C ILE A 90 -6.38 6.68 9.10
N LYS A 91 -5.68 7.38 8.19
CA LYS A 91 -5.71 8.84 8.09
C LYS A 91 -7.11 9.37 7.77
N ILE A 92 -7.84 8.69 6.87
CA ILE A 92 -9.25 8.96 6.54
C ILE A 92 -10.14 8.77 7.77
N ALA A 93 -10.00 7.65 8.48
CA ALA A 93 -10.79 7.36 9.69
C ALA A 93 -10.56 8.40 10.80
N ARG A 94 -9.35 8.96 10.87
CA ARG A 94 -8.97 10.04 11.79
C ARG A 94 -9.35 11.44 11.30
N ASN A 95 -10.05 11.54 10.16
CA ASN A 95 -10.37 12.80 9.52
C ASN A 95 -9.10 13.68 9.32
N GLY A 96 -7.96 13.07 9.00
CA GLY A 96 -6.68 13.76 8.78
C GLY A 96 -6.17 14.56 10.00
N VAL A 97 -6.55 14.19 11.22
CA VAL A 97 -6.13 14.86 12.46
C VAL A 97 -4.93 14.15 13.08
N GLY A 98 -3.88 14.91 13.41
CA GLY A 98 -2.64 14.43 14.02
C GLY A 98 -1.59 13.99 13.00
N GLU A 99 -0.47 13.45 13.46
CA GLU A 99 0.62 13.01 12.59
C GLU A 99 0.23 11.78 11.76
N ASP A 100 0.86 11.64 10.59
CA ASP A 100 0.68 10.49 9.72
C ASP A 100 1.17 9.22 10.41
N ILE A 101 0.33 8.18 10.39
CA ILE A 101 0.72 6.85 10.86
C ILE A 101 1.28 6.11 9.64
N ASN A 102 2.59 5.94 9.59
CA ASN A 102 3.25 5.09 8.61
C ASN A 102 3.54 3.73 9.25
N LEU A 103 3.33 2.65 8.48
CA LEU A 103 3.44 1.28 8.96
C LEU A 103 4.80 0.69 8.60
N SER A 104 5.37 -0.13 9.47
CA SER A 104 6.69 -0.73 9.23
C SER A 104 6.60 -1.80 8.14
N ILE A 105 7.07 -1.43 6.96
CA ILE A 105 7.28 -2.37 5.84
C ILE A 105 8.38 -3.37 6.20
N GLN A 106 9.41 -2.92 6.93
CA GLN A 106 10.52 -3.78 7.34
C GLN A 106 10.07 -4.91 8.27
N PHE A 107 9.11 -4.65 9.17
CA PHE A 107 8.54 -5.69 10.01
C PHE A 107 7.96 -6.84 9.17
N ILE A 108 7.26 -6.52 8.08
CA ILE A 108 6.69 -7.55 7.19
C ILE A 108 7.79 -8.27 6.41
N LEU A 109 8.82 -7.56 5.95
CA LEU A 109 9.98 -8.19 5.31
C LEU A 109 10.77 -9.11 6.27
N ASN A 110 10.73 -8.85 7.57
CA ASN A 110 11.39 -9.67 8.58
C ASN A 110 10.53 -10.87 9.01
N CYS A 111 9.21 -10.67 9.19
CA CYS A 111 8.33 -11.60 9.89
C CYS A 111 7.22 -12.21 9.04
N GLY A 112 6.87 -11.59 7.91
CA GLY A 112 5.80 -12.01 7.03
C GLY A 112 6.27 -12.85 5.85
N THR A 113 7.52 -13.31 5.81
CA THR A 113 8.13 -13.89 4.60
C THR A 113 7.34 -15.06 4.02
N ASP A 114 6.80 -15.94 4.86
CA ASP A 114 6.17 -17.19 4.40
C ASP A 114 4.74 -16.98 3.87
N ILE A 115 4.08 -15.88 4.26
CA ILE A 115 2.68 -15.56 3.93
C ILE A 115 2.61 -14.39 2.95
N ALA A 116 3.40 -13.36 3.18
CA ALA A 116 3.31 -12.08 2.49
C ALA A 116 4.41 -11.92 1.44
N GLY A 117 5.67 -12.25 1.74
CA GLY A 117 6.77 -12.21 0.79
C GLY A 117 8.03 -11.54 1.32
N SER A 118 8.97 -11.25 0.42
CA SER A 118 10.30 -10.74 0.73
C SER A 118 10.75 -9.64 -0.25
N CYS A 119 12.05 -9.31 -0.28
CA CYS A 119 12.62 -8.44 -1.32
C CYS A 119 12.68 -9.09 -2.72
N HIS A 120 12.37 -10.37 -2.85
CA HIS A 120 12.35 -11.10 -4.13
C HIS A 120 10.95 -11.32 -4.68
N GLY A 121 9.95 -10.68 -4.08
CA GLY A 121 8.55 -10.77 -4.51
C GLY A 121 7.61 -11.08 -3.35
N GLY A 122 6.34 -10.78 -3.56
CA GLY A 122 5.31 -11.04 -2.57
C GLY A 122 3.91 -10.62 -3.00
N SER A 123 2.95 -10.78 -2.10
CA SER A 123 1.53 -10.59 -2.33
C SER A 123 0.96 -9.52 -1.41
N HIS A 124 0.25 -8.57 -2.01
CA HIS A 124 -0.43 -7.48 -1.30
C HIS A 124 -1.61 -7.98 -0.47
N SER A 125 -2.33 -9.04 -0.88
CA SER A 125 -3.31 -9.72 -0.02
C SER A 125 -2.65 -10.58 1.05
N GLY A 126 -1.51 -11.22 0.76
CA GLY A 126 -0.72 -11.93 1.76
C GLY A 126 -0.22 -11.01 2.88
N ALA A 127 0.11 -9.76 2.57
CA ALA A 127 0.42 -8.74 3.58
C ALA A 127 -0.76 -8.50 4.54
N TYR A 128 -1.99 -8.43 4.03
CA TYR A 128 -3.18 -8.27 4.88
C TYR A 128 -3.50 -9.53 5.70
N GLU A 129 -3.38 -10.73 5.12
CA GLU A 129 -3.51 -12.00 5.86
C GLU A 129 -2.49 -12.09 7.00
N PHE A 130 -1.23 -11.74 6.73
CA PHE A 130 -0.18 -11.73 7.74
C PHE A 130 -0.49 -10.76 8.89
N ILE A 131 -0.81 -9.50 8.59
CA ILE A 131 -1.11 -8.50 9.63
C ILE A 131 -2.33 -8.91 10.47
N GLN A 132 -3.37 -9.44 9.84
CA GLN A 132 -4.57 -9.87 10.55
C GLN A 132 -4.27 -11.09 11.43
N SER A 133 -3.49 -12.06 10.95
CA SER A 133 -3.15 -13.29 11.67
C SER A 133 -2.20 -13.06 12.85
N VAL A 134 -1.19 -12.21 12.69
CA VAL A 134 -0.26 -11.84 13.79
C VAL A 134 -0.91 -10.85 14.76
N GLY A 135 -1.95 -10.14 14.31
CA GLY A 135 -2.76 -9.25 15.12
C GLY A 135 -2.16 -7.86 15.36
N TYR A 136 -1.11 -7.47 14.62
CA TYR A 136 -0.53 -6.12 14.67
C TYR A 136 0.39 -5.82 13.48
N VAL A 137 0.61 -4.53 13.23
CA VAL A 137 1.71 -3.99 12.43
C VAL A 137 2.29 -2.76 13.16
N PRO A 138 3.58 -2.76 13.54
CA PRO A 138 4.22 -1.61 14.19
C PRO A 138 4.29 -0.40 13.26
N TYR A 139 4.50 0.79 13.82
CA TYR A 139 4.80 1.97 13.01
C TYR A 139 6.21 1.92 12.45
N ASP A 140 6.48 2.66 11.36
CA ASP A 140 7.80 2.64 10.71
C ASP A 140 8.94 3.09 11.65
N THR A 141 8.64 3.88 12.67
CA THR A 141 9.59 4.27 13.72
C THR A 141 10.04 3.12 14.62
N CYS A 142 9.31 2.00 14.68
CA CYS A 142 9.73 0.81 15.43
C CYS A 142 10.82 0.03 14.70
N MET A 143 10.65 -0.11 13.39
CA MET A 143 11.58 -0.79 12.49
C MET A 143 11.60 -0.03 11.16
N PRO A 144 12.55 0.89 10.99
CA PRO A 144 12.70 1.64 9.77
C PRO A 144 12.98 0.73 8.57
N TYR A 145 12.52 1.15 7.40
CA TYR A 145 12.79 0.46 6.15
C TYR A 145 14.28 0.45 5.83
N ILE A 146 14.84 -0.74 5.62
CA ILE A 146 16.26 -0.91 5.25
C ILE A 146 16.43 -1.62 3.91
N ALA A 147 15.34 -1.96 3.20
CA ALA A 147 15.35 -2.63 1.91
C ALA A 147 16.11 -3.98 1.91
N CYS A 148 15.95 -4.78 2.96
CA CYS A 148 16.53 -6.13 3.06
C CYS A 148 15.49 -7.14 3.53
N SER A 149 15.60 -8.37 3.03
CA SER A 149 14.98 -9.57 3.61
C SER A 149 16.05 -10.63 3.87
N LYS A 150 15.67 -11.78 4.43
CA LYS A 150 16.58 -12.84 4.91
C LYS A 150 17.58 -13.34 3.86
N GLU A 151 17.16 -13.37 2.61
CA GLU A 151 17.92 -13.87 1.47
C GLU A 151 18.66 -12.77 0.69
N SER A 152 18.42 -11.49 1.01
CA SER A 152 19.06 -10.36 0.35
C SER A 152 20.57 -10.34 0.63
N ILE A 153 21.36 -10.11 -0.41
CA ILE A 153 22.83 -9.99 -0.32
C ILE A 153 23.34 -8.67 -0.92
N GLU A 154 22.46 -7.88 -1.50
CA GLU A 154 22.75 -6.61 -2.14
C GLU A 154 23.11 -5.54 -1.12
N GLY A 155 24.04 -4.65 -1.47
CA GLY A 155 24.42 -3.53 -0.62
C GLY A 155 24.98 -3.99 0.73
N PHE A 156 24.29 -3.64 1.82
CA PHE A 156 24.65 -4.05 3.18
C PHE A 156 23.77 -5.18 3.73
N CYS A 157 22.91 -5.79 2.91
CA CYS A 157 21.97 -6.80 3.39
C CYS A 157 22.65 -8.05 3.95
N ASP A 158 23.84 -8.40 3.46
CA ASP A 158 24.65 -9.51 3.96
C ASP A 158 25.20 -9.29 5.39
N GLN A 159 25.12 -8.06 5.90
CA GLN A 159 25.63 -7.63 7.20
C GLN A 159 24.53 -7.34 8.23
N VAL A 160 23.27 -7.50 7.87
CA VAL A 160 22.14 -7.22 8.78
C VAL A 160 21.38 -8.50 9.12
N ASP A 161 20.94 -8.57 10.37
CA ASP A 161 20.02 -9.61 10.80
C ASP A 161 18.57 -9.15 10.59
N THR A 162 17.88 -9.83 9.68
CA THR A 162 16.44 -9.63 9.38
C THR A 162 15.58 -10.74 9.96
N THR A 163 16.13 -11.63 10.80
CA THR A 163 15.38 -12.73 11.41
C THR A 163 14.18 -12.19 12.20
N CYS A 164 13.01 -12.81 12.02
CA CYS A 164 11.84 -12.48 12.84
C CYS A 164 12.08 -12.83 14.31
N ASN A 165 12.33 -11.82 15.12
CA ASN A 165 12.48 -11.89 16.56
C ASN A 165 12.04 -10.55 17.18
N PRO A 166 11.88 -10.45 18.52
CA PRO A 166 11.44 -9.20 19.15
C PRO A 166 12.32 -7.99 18.80
N TYR A 167 13.64 -8.19 18.70
CA TYR A 167 14.62 -7.16 18.37
C TYR A 167 14.47 -6.62 16.94
N ASN A 168 13.97 -7.43 16.01
CA ASN A 168 13.69 -7.03 14.62
C ASN A 168 12.19 -6.76 14.36
N THR A 169 11.38 -6.67 15.42
CA THR A 169 9.96 -6.28 15.40
C THR A 169 9.78 -4.82 15.81
N CYS A 170 10.43 -4.42 16.91
CA CYS A 170 10.54 -3.02 17.33
C CYS A 170 11.78 -2.88 18.21
N ARG A 171 12.63 -1.89 17.95
CA ARG A 171 13.80 -1.60 18.79
C ARG A 171 14.16 -0.14 18.84
N THR A 172 14.96 0.22 19.84
CA THR A 172 15.63 1.52 19.94
C THR A 172 17.11 1.32 20.29
N CYS A 173 17.93 2.33 20.02
CA CYS A 173 19.33 2.40 20.44
C CYS A 173 19.55 3.72 21.16
N ASP A 174 20.00 3.68 22.41
CA ASP A 174 20.11 4.87 23.27
C ASP A 174 21.28 5.80 22.87
N THR A 175 22.44 5.26 22.50
CA THR A 175 23.58 6.06 22.04
C THR A 175 24.59 5.22 21.25
N PHE A 176 25.72 5.83 20.88
CA PHE A 176 26.83 5.13 20.22
C PHE A 176 27.41 4.03 21.12
N GLY A 177 27.69 2.86 20.54
CA GLY A 177 28.29 1.74 21.28
C GLY A 177 29.61 2.11 21.96
N GLY A 178 30.42 3.00 21.37
CA GLY A 178 31.65 3.51 21.98
C GLY A 178 31.44 4.35 23.25
N LEU A 179 30.21 4.81 23.50
CA LEU A 179 29.80 5.50 24.71
C LEU A 179 29.03 4.59 25.68
N GLY A 180 29.07 3.27 25.45
CA GLY A 180 28.34 2.27 26.24
C GLY A 180 26.90 2.06 25.79
N GLY A 181 26.49 2.67 24.67
CA GLY A 181 25.15 2.54 24.13
C GLY A 181 24.80 1.13 23.68
N LYS A 182 23.53 0.79 23.84
CA LYS A 182 22.96 -0.52 23.47
C LYS A 182 21.66 -0.32 22.74
N CYS A 183 21.45 -1.18 21.77
CA CYS A 183 20.15 -1.36 21.17
C CYS A 183 19.37 -2.41 21.96
N ARG A 184 18.06 -2.23 22.09
CA ARG A 184 17.15 -3.11 22.84
C ARG A 184 15.82 -3.22 22.11
N GLU A 185 15.23 -4.40 22.20
CA GLU A 185 13.85 -4.64 21.82
C GLU A 185 12.88 -3.78 22.64
N ILE A 186 11.76 -3.43 22.03
CA ILE A 186 10.64 -2.74 22.68
C ILE A 186 9.46 -3.70 22.70
N ASP A 187 8.99 -4.06 23.88
CA ASP A 187 7.88 -5.02 24.05
C ASP A 187 6.50 -4.39 23.88
N SER A 188 6.40 -3.06 24.06
CA SER A 188 5.14 -2.32 23.99
C SER A 188 5.32 -1.08 23.14
N PHE A 189 4.67 -1.07 21.99
CA PHE A 189 4.84 -0.04 20.98
C PHE A 189 3.53 0.32 20.26
N PRO A 190 3.44 1.55 19.70
CA PRO A 190 2.36 1.92 18.81
C PRO A 190 2.26 0.99 17.60
N ASN A 191 1.04 0.54 17.33
CA ASN A 191 0.74 -0.33 16.20
C ASN A 191 -0.66 -0.05 15.64
N ALA A 192 -0.96 -0.69 14.51
CA ALA A 192 -2.29 -0.81 13.95
C ALA A 192 -2.64 -2.28 13.68
N THR A 193 -3.92 -2.57 13.47
CA THR A 193 -4.43 -3.92 13.20
C THR A 193 -5.43 -3.89 12.05
N ILE A 194 -5.69 -5.03 11.40
CA ILE A 194 -6.70 -5.17 10.34
C ILE A 194 -7.95 -5.85 10.90
N ALA A 195 -9.13 -5.37 10.50
CA ALA A 195 -10.41 -6.01 10.82
C ALA A 195 -10.79 -7.01 9.73
N GLU A 196 -10.92 -6.49 8.51
CA GLU A 196 -11.41 -7.23 7.35
C GLU A 196 -10.55 -6.90 6.13
N TYR A 197 -10.44 -7.83 5.20
CA TYR A 197 -9.79 -7.61 3.91
C TYR A 197 -10.42 -8.48 2.83
N GLY A 198 -10.28 -8.06 1.58
CA GLY A 198 -10.80 -8.81 0.44
C GLY A 198 -10.27 -8.33 -0.89
N SER A 199 -10.79 -8.92 -1.96
CA SER A 199 -10.31 -8.71 -3.31
C SER A 199 -11.43 -8.50 -4.34
N TYR A 200 -11.07 -7.82 -5.43
CA TYR A 200 -11.82 -7.75 -6.68
C TYR A 200 -10.93 -8.28 -7.81
N HIS A 201 -11.49 -9.17 -8.64
CA HIS A 201 -10.72 -9.89 -9.66
C HIS A 201 -11.16 -9.58 -11.10
N MET A 202 -10.26 -9.86 -12.04
CA MET A 202 -10.40 -9.62 -13.49
C MET A 202 -11.76 -10.03 -14.09
N PHE A 203 -12.30 -11.18 -13.67
CA PHE A 203 -13.51 -11.79 -14.26
C PHE A 203 -14.83 -11.32 -13.63
N GLU A 204 -14.78 -10.44 -12.64
CA GLU A 204 -15.98 -9.90 -12.03
C GLU A 204 -16.67 -8.88 -12.94
N SER A 205 -18.00 -8.97 -13.04
CA SER A 205 -18.79 -7.88 -13.63
C SER A 205 -18.64 -6.61 -12.81
N ASP A 206 -18.75 -5.47 -13.49
CA ASP A 206 -18.83 -4.13 -12.88
C ASP A 206 -17.62 -3.80 -11.97
N LYS A 207 -16.46 -4.37 -12.27
CA LYS A 207 -15.24 -4.20 -11.45
C LYS A 207 -14.84 -2.75 -11.23
N VAL A 208 -14.98 -1.89 -12.25
CA VAL A 208 -14.68 -0.45 -12.12
C VAL A 208 -15.59 0.19 -11.08
N HIS A 209 -16.90 -0.10 -11.13
CA HIS A 209 -17.86 0.35 -10.12
C HIS A 209 -17.49 -0.15 -8.73
N LYS A 210 -17.14 -1.44 -8.59
CA LYS A 210 -16.73 -2.03 -7.30
C LYS A 210 -15.50 -1.34 -6.72
N ILE A 211 -14.47 -1.13 -7.53
CA ILE A 211 -13.23 -0.46 -7.13
C ILE A 211 -13.51 1.00 -6.74
N LYS A 212 -14.27 1.75 -7.55
CA LYS A 212 -14.64 3.15 -7.21
C LYS A 212 -15.46 3.23 -5.93
N ALA A 213 -16.46 2.35 -5.76
CA ALA A 213 -17.28 2.31 -4.56
C ALA A 213 -16.44 2.02 -3.31
N GLU A 214 -15.50 1.07 -3.40
CA GLU A 214 -14.56 0.75 -2.32
C GLU A 214 -13.67 1.95 -1.97
N ILE A 215 -13.08 2.59 -2.99
CA ILE A 215 -12.24 3.78 -2.81
C ILE A 215 -13.04 4.91 -2.17
N PHE A 216 -14.23 5.21 -2.67
CA PHE A 216 -15.06 6.31 -2.18
C PHE A 216 -15.49 6.12 -0.72
N ALA A 217 -15.92 4.91 -0.37
CA ALA A 217 -16.44 4.61 0.96
C ALA A 217 -15.32 4.50 1.99
N ARG A 218 -14.32 3.67 1.69
CA ARG A 218 -13.36 3.16 2.68
C ARG A 218 -11.95 3.69 2.51
N GLY A 219 -11.57 4.21 1.35
CA GLY A 219 -10.23 4.73 1.09
C GLY A 219 -9.45 3.94 0.03
N PRO A 220 -8.20 4.34 -0.25
CA PRO A 220 -7.36 3.74 -1.29
C PRO A 220 -7.28 2.21 -1.22
N VAL A 221 -7.03 1.59 -2.37
CA VAL A 221 -6.86 0.13 -2.54
C VAL A 221 -5.47 -0.17 -3.08
N ALA A 222 -4.99 -1.40 -2.90
CA ALA A 222 -3.75 -1.88 -3.55
C ALA A 222 -4.11 -2.68 -4.80
N ALA A 223 -3.33 -2.53 -5.86
CA ALA A 223 -3.58 -3.14 -7.15
C ALA A 223 -2.30 -3.68 -7.79
N GLY A 224 -2.37 -4.87 -8.38
CA GLY A 224 -1.32 -5.37 -9.27
C GLY A 224 -1.30 -4.59 -10.59
N VAL A 225 -0.12 -4.37 -11.16
CA VAL A 225 0.08 -3.73 -12.46
C VAL A 225 1.32 -4.30 -13.14
N ASN A 226 1.39 -4.27 -14.47
CA ASN A 226 2.63 -4.48 -15.20
C ASN A 226 3.46 -3.19 -15.21
N ALA A 227 4.61 -3.23 -14.55
CA ALA A 227 5.52 -2.09 -14.44
C ALA A 227 6.37 -1.85 -15.70
N GLU A 228 6.55 -2.85 -16.58
CA GLU A 228 7.48 -2.72 -17.72
C GLU A 228 7.18 -1.48 -18.59
N PRO A 229 5.92 -1.19 -18.95
CA PRO A 229 5.64 -0.04 -19.81
C PRO A 229 5.63 1.31 -19.08
N ILE A 230 5.73 1.32 -17.75
CA ILE A 230 5.72 2.55 -16.94
C ILE A 230 7.08 2.90 -16.34
N VAL A 231 8.12 2.10 -16.52
CA VAL A 231 9.48 2.41 -16.00
C VAL A 231 9.91 3.84 -16.38
N ASP A 232 9.76 4.19 -17.67
CA ASP A 232 10.12 5.50 -18.24
C ASP A 232 8.94 6.49 -18.31
N TYR A 233 7.88 6.29 -17.50
CA TYR A 233 6.72 7.19 -17.47
C TYR A 233 7.14 8.61 -17.06
N ASP A 234 6.83 9.59 -17.92
CA ASP A 234 7.13 11.01 -17.71
C ASP A 234 5.89 11.92 -17.71
N GLY A 235 4.70 11.36 -17.95
CA GLY A 235 3.43 12.08 -17.87
C GLY A 235 2.30 11.51 -18.73
N GLY A 236 1.13 12.14 -18.65
CA GLY A 236 -0.07 11.76 -19.41
C GLY A 236 -0.82 10.55 -18.83
N ILE A 237 -1.78 10.04 -19.59
CA ILE A 237 -2.59 8.87 -19.22
C ILE A 237 -2.08 7.65 -19.99
N VAL A 238 -1.68 6.62 -19.26
CA VAL A 238 -1.28 5.33 -19.83
C VAL A 238 -2.50 4.62 -20.42
N LYS A 239 -2.43 4.28 -21.71
CA LYS A 239 -3.50 3.62 -22.48
C LYS A 239 -2.95 2.36 -23.17
N ASP A 240 -2.50 1.39 -22.38
CA ASP A 240 -2.01 0.12 -22.91
C ASP A 240 -3.06 -0.98 -22.72
N ARG A 241 -3.75 -1.33 -23.80
CA ARG A 241 -4.81 -2.36 -23.80
C ARG A 241 -4.31 -3.71 -24.31
N ASN A 242 -3.00 -3.87 -24.48
CA ASN A 242 -2.41 -5.09 -25.00
C ASN A 242 -2.60 -6.24 -24.00
N ILE A 243 -3.23 -7.32 -24.44
CA ILE A 243 -3.49 -8.49 -23.59
C ILE A 243 -2.20 -9.15 -23.07
N PHE A 244 -1.10 -9.04 -23.81
CA PHE A 244 0.20 -9.57 -23.39
C PHE A 244 0.83 -8.76 -22.26
N HIS A 245 0.39 -7.51 -22.05
CA HIS A 245 0.92 -6.65 -20.99
C HIS A 245 0.04 -6.67 -19.73
N LYS A 246 -0.96 -7.56 -19.64
CA LYS A 246 -1.85 -7.70 -18.47
C LYS A 246 -1.29 -8.60 -17.37
N LEU A 247 -0.14 -9.25 -17.60
CA LEU A 247 0.56 -9.99 -16.56
C LEU A 247 1.19 -8.99 -15.61
N VAL A 248 0.66 -8.93 -14.39
CA VAL A 248 1.13 -8.02 -13.34
C VAL A 248 2.42 -8.55 -12.75
N ASN A 249 3.37 -7.65 -12.50
CA ASN A 249 4.69 -7.94 -11.89
C ASN A 249 5.06 -6.90 -10.82
N HIS A 250 4.14 -6.00 -10.50
CA HIS A 250 4.34 -4.89 -9.59
C HIS A 250 3.02 -4.55 -8.88
N VAL A 251 3.09 -3.83 -7.76
CA VAL A 251 1.92 -3.46 -6.94
C VAL A 251 1.98 -1.98 -6.58
N VAL A 252 0.85 -1.32 -6.75
CA VAL A 252 0.67 0.13 -6.56
C VAL A 252 -0.58 0.39 -5.72
N SER A 253 -0.86 1.65 -5.36
CA SER A 253 -2.11 2.01 -4.69
C SER A 253 -2.98 2.93 -5.54
N ILE A 254 -4.23 2.56 -5.77
CA ILE A 254 -5.21 3.41 -6.45
C ILE A 254 -5.88 4.30 -5.40
N VAL A 255 -5.71 5.61 -5.54
CA VAL A 255 -6.15 6.61 -4.54
C VAL A 255 -7.38 7.41 -4.95
N GLY A 256 -7.80 7.26 -6.20
CA GLY A 256 -8.88 8.03 -6.81
C GLY A 256 -8.99 7.80 -8.30
N TRP A 257 -9.83 8.59 -8.95
CA TRP A 257 -10.00 8.63 -10.41
C TRP A 257 -10.28 10.06 -10.87
N GLY A 258 -10.03 10.31 -12.14
CA GLY A 258 -10.30 11.58 -12.80
C GLY A 258 -10.75 11.38 -14.24
N ASN A 259 -11.09 12.48 -14.90
CA ASN A 259 -11.50 12.47 -16.31
C ASN A 259 -10.95 13.74 -16.98
N ASP A 260 -10.25 13.59 -18.11
CA ASP A 260 -9.69 14.72 -18.87
C ASP A 260 -10.63 15.27 -19.96
N GLY A 261 -11.87 14.78 -20.00
CA GLY A 261 -12.89 15.05 -21.02
C GLY A 261 -12.94 14.01 -22.14
N GLU A 262 -11.87 13.22 -22.34
CA GLU A 262 -11.81 12.15 -23.35
C GLU A 262 -11.65 10.78 -22.69
N THR A 263 -10.86 10.69 -21.63
CA THR A 263 -10.49 9.45 -20.98
C THR A 263 -10.64 9.58 -19.48
N GLU A 264 -11.36 8.63 -18.90
CA GLU A 264 -11.37 8.40 -17.48
C GLU A 264 -10.13 7.59 -17.08
N TYR A 265 -9.49 7.99 -15.97
CA TYR A 265 -8.25 7.39 -15.51
C TYR A 265 -8.24 7.18 -14.00
N TRP A 266 -7.55 6.14 -13.56
CA TRP A 266 -7.16 5.92 -12.18
C TRP A 266 -6.01 6.86 -11.81
N ILE A 267 -6.07 7.42 -10.61
CA ILE A 267 -4.95 8.14 -9.98
C ILE A 267 -4.21 7.12 -9.12
N VAL A 268 -2.96 6.85 -9.47
CA VAL A 268 -2.20 5.72 -8.92
C VAL A 268 -0.92 6.21 -8.26
N ARG A 269 -0.78 5.91 -6.97
CA ARG A 269 0.43 6.12 -6.17
C ARG A 269 1.40 4.96 -6.38
N ASN A 270 2.62 5.28 -6.80
CA ASN A 270 3.71 4.32 -6.91
C ASN A 270 4.60 4.34 -5.64
N SER A 271 5.61 3.48 -5.56
CA SER A 271 6.58 3.38 -4.45
C SER A 271 8.03 3.57 -4.90
N TRP A 272 8.25 4.42 -5.92
CA TRP A 272 9.59 4.74 -6.45
C TRP A 272 10.08 6.14 -6.08
N GLY A 273 9.45 6.77 -5.09
CA GLY A 273 9.79 8.12 -4.64
C GLY A 273 9.20 9.24 -5.51
N GLU A 274 9.25 10.46 -4.98
CA GLU A 274 8.60 11.64 -5.57
C GLU A 274 9.29 12.17 -6.85
N TYR A 275 10.52 11.74 -7.12
CA TYR A 275 11.24 12.15 -8.32
C TYR A 275 10.73 11.45 -9.59
N TRP A 276 9.99 10.35 -9.45
CA TRP A 276 9.46 9.58 -10.56
C TRP A 276 8.03 10.01 -10.90
N GLY A 277 7.70 10.01 -12.20
CA GLY A 277 6.36 10.37 -12.68
C GLY A 277 5.88 11.74 -12.20
N ASN A 278 4.61 11.83 -11.86
CA ASN A 278 3.99 13.05 -11.34
C ASN A 278 4.06 13.07 -9.82
N MET A 279 5.20 13.50 -9.26
CA MET A 279 5.44 13.51 -7.80
C MET A 279 5.22 12.13 -7.15
N GLY A 280 5.64 11.05 -7.83
CA GLY A 280 5.44 9.66 -7.41
C GLY A 280 4.13 9.02 -7.85
N PHE A 281 3.28 9.75 -8.61
CA PHE A 281 2.03 9.24 -9.17
C PHE A 281 2.11 9.02 -10.68
N PHE A 282 1.22 8.19 -11.18
CA PHE A 282 0.91 8.09 -12.61
C PHE A 282 -0.61 7.95 -12.82
N PHE A 283 -1.03 8.15 -14.07
CA PHE A 283 -2.43 8.03 -14.47
C PHE A 283 -2.59 6.93 -15.51
N ILE A 284 -3.61 6.10 -15.36
CA ILE A 284 -3.86 4.95 -16.24
C ILE A 284 -5.36 4.80 -16.51
N GLU A 285 -5.72 4.52 -17.76
CA GLU A 285 -7.10 4.43 -18.21
C GLU A 285 -7.93 3.38 -17.44
N THR A 286 -9.18 3.74 -17.11
CA THR A 286 -10.15 2.83 -16.46
C THR A 286 -10.91 1.97 -17.49
N GLY A 287 -11.49 0.86 -17.04
CA GLY A 287 -12.46 0.04 -17.79
C GLY A 287 -11.88 -0.89 -18.85
N HIS A 288 -10.62 -0.69 -19.24
CA HIS A 288 -9.92 -1.53 -20.19
C HIS A 288 -8.91 -2.50 -19.54
N ASP A 289 -8.77 -2.41 -18.21
CA ASP A 289 -7.80 -3.20 -17.46
C ASP A 289 -6.40 -3.06 -18.08
N SER A 290 -6.03 -1.79 -18.31
CA SER A 290 -4.74 -1.43 -18.89
C SER A 290 -3.62 -1.87 -17.96
N LEU A 291 -2.61 -2.53 -18.53
CA LEU A 291 -1.50 -3.13 -17.77
C LEU A 291 -1.94 -4.08 -16.63
N GLY A 292 -3.17 -4.63 -16.69
CA GLY A 292 -3.69 -5.51 -15.65
C GLY A 292 -4.13 -4.81 -14.36
N ILE A 293 -4.20 -3.46 -14.33
CA ILE A 293 -4.46 -2.68 -13.11
C ILE A 293 -5.78 -3.02 -12.39
N GLU A 294 -6.74 -3.62 -13.10
CA GLU A 294 -8.06 -3.99 -12.56
C GLU A 294 -8.20 -5.50 -12.35
N SER A 295 -7.12 -6.26 -12.57
CA SER A 295 -7.15 -7.73 -12.54
C SER A 295 -6.99 -8.31 -11.15
N GLN A 296 -6.24 -7.60 -10.28
CA GLN A 296 -5.97 -8.00 -8.91
C GLN A 296 -5.96 -6.75 -8.03
N VAL A 297 -7.13 -6.41 -7.48
CA VAL A 297 -7.29 -5.28 -6.57
C VAL A 297 -7.67 -5.82 -5.20
N VAL A 298 -6.98 -5.39 -4.15
CA VAL A 298 -7.27 -5.82 -2.78
C VAL A 298 -7.43 -4.62 -1.85
N TRP A 299 -8.27 -4.79 -0.84
CA TRP A 299 -8.64 -3.77 0.11
C TRP A 299 -8.58 -4.34 1.53
N SER A 300 -8.37 -3.47 2.52
CA SER A 300 -8.45 -3.83 3.95
C SER A 300 -9.08 -2.71 4.76
N THR A 301 -9.69 -3.05 5.88
CA THR A 301 -10.16 -2.07 6.86
C THR A 301 -9.29 -2.15 8.11
N PRO A 302 -8.86 -1.02 8.68
CA PRO A 302 -8.20 -1.07 9.98
C PRO A 302 -9.20 -1.56 11.03
N ASN A 303 -8.73 -2.25 12.06
CA ASN A 303 -9.53 -2.57 13.25
C ASN A 303 -9.25 -1.54 14.34
N THR A 304 -7.99 -1.45 14.75
CA THR A 304 -7.54 -0.51 15.77
C THR A 304 -6.22 0.15 15.43
N TRP A 305 -5.93 1.30 16.05
CA TRP A 305 -4.62 1.96 15.96
C TRP A 305 -4.33 2.81 17.20
N THR A 306 -3.04 2.98 17.48
CA THR A 306 -2.53 3.79 18.59
C THR A 306 -2.35 5.26 18.18
N THR A 307 -2.86 6.21 18.96
CA THR A 307 -2.52 7.64 18.76
C THR A 307 -1.79 8.26 19.95
N LYS A 308 -1.78 7.55 21.08
CA LYS A 308 -1.09 7.96 22.30
C LYS A 308 -0.50 6.71 22.95
N ASN A 309 0.80 6.75 23.23
CA ASN A 309 1.47 5.77 24.06
C ASN A 309 1.72 6.32 25.47
N VAL A 310 2.05 5.41 26.39
CA VAL A 310 2.64 5.80 27.68
C VAL A 310 4.03 6.36 27.40
N PRO A 311 4.37 7.57 27.86
CA PRO A 311 5.72 8.12 27.68
C PRO A 311 6.77 7.18 28.28
N CYS A 312 7.75 6.79 27.48
CA CYS A 312 8.86 5.96 27.92
C CYS A 312 10.22 6.59 27.62
N PHE A 313 11.25 6.06 28.27
CA PHE A 313 12.63 6.49 28.12
C PHE A 313 13.13 6.21 26.71
N GLU A 314 14.12 6.98 26.28
CA GLU A 314 14.84 6.77 25.01
C GLU A 314 15.39 5.34 24.89
N SER A 315 15.79 4.73 26.00
CA SER A 315 16.28 3.36 26.10
C SER A 315 15.20 2.29 25.96
N GLY A 316 13.91 2.67 26.06
CA GLY A 316 12.78 1.75 26.00
C GLY A 316 12.46 0.99 27.29
N GLU A 317 13.30 1.09 28.33
CA GLU A 317 13.28 0.20 29.51
C GLU A 317 11.98 0.25 30.34
N ASN A 318 11.16 1.29 30.19
CA ASN A 318 9.89 1.46 30.91
C ASN A 318 8.68 1.58 29.97
N CYS A 319 8.82 1.25 28.67
CA CYS A 319 7.66 1.27 27.77
C CYS A 319 6.59 0.30 28.26
N SER A 320 5.35 0.77 28.22
CA SER A 320 4.16 0.05 28.69
C SER A 320 3.08 0.10 27.61
N PRO A 321 2.10 -0.81 27.63
CA PRO A 321 1.03 -0.83 26.64
C PRO A 321 0.33 0.53 26.52
N PRO A 322 -0.12 0.92 25.31
CA PRO A 322 -0.69 2.24 25.07
C PRO A 322 -1.99 2.46 25.85
N ASP A 323 -2.16 3.67 26.38
CA ASP A 323 -3.35 4.07 27.15
C ASP A 323 -4.61 4.23 26.29
N VAL A 324 -4.44 4.51 24.99
CA VAL A 324 -5.55 4.80 24.06
C VAL A 324 -5.42 4.01 22.76
N VAL A 325 -6.33 3.07 22.60
CA VAL A 325 -6.56 2.32 21.36
C VAL A 325 -7.82 2.88 20.71
N ASN A 326 -7.69 3.40 19.49
CA ASN A 326 -8.84 3.86 18.70
C ASN A 326 -9.45 2.67 17.96
N ASN A 327 -10.77 2.68 17.77
CA ASN A 327 -11.48 1.65 17.04
C ASN A 327 -11.99 2.22 15.71
N TYR A 328 -11.82 1.44 14.65
CA TYR A 328 -12.41 1.74 13.36
C TYR A 328 -13.94 1.58 13.43
N VAL A 329 -14.63 2.44 12.68
CA VAL A 329 -16.07 2.29 12.44
C VAL A 329 -16.27 2.21 10.94
N ASP A 330 -16.62 1.02 10.46
CA ASP A 330 -16.84 0.80 9.03
C ASP A 330 -17.95 1.70 8.49
N PRO A 331 -17.75 2.36 7.33
CA PRO A 331 -18.75 3.21 6.69
C PRO A 331 -20.12 2.56 6.49
N SER A 332 -20.21 1.24 6.33
CA SER A 332 -21.48 0.50 6.22
C SER A 332 -22.37 0.64 7.46
N LYS A 333 -21.80 1.00 8.63
CA LYS A 333 -22.58 1.30 9.84
C LYS A 333 -23.35 2.63 9.77
N ASN A 334 -23.00 3.51 8.83
CA ASN A 334 -23.70 4.77 8.59
C ASN A 334 -23.71 5.13 7.10
N ILE A 335 -24.47 4.35 6.33
CA ILE A 335 -24.65 4.52 4.88
C ILE A 335 -25.18 5.93 4.54
N GLN A 336 -25.99 6.55 5.40
CA GLN A 336 -26.49 7.90 5.18
C GLN A 336 -25.36 8.93 5.06
N LYS A 337 -24.33 8.83 5.92
CA LYS A 337 -23.15 9.71 5.85
C LYS A 337 -22.41 9.59 4.52
N ILE A 338 -22.39 8.41 3.91
CA ILE A 338 -21.80 8.19 2.58
C ILE A 338 -22.65 8.86 1.51
N HIS A 339 -23.98 8.71 1.54
CA HIS A 339 -24.87 9.40 0.61
C HIS A 339 -24.80 10.93 0.75
N ASP A 340 -24.59 11.45 1.95
CA ASP A 340 -24.43 12.88 2.16
C ASP A 340 -23.12 13.40 1.52
N ARG A 341 -22.03 12.62 1.59
CA ARG A 341 -20.77 12.91 0.88
C ARG A 341 -20.95 12.82 -0.64
N LEU A 342 -21.66 11.81 -1.15
CA LEU A 342 -21.95 11.69 -2.59
C LEU A 342 -22.62 12.97 -3.10
N LYS A 343 -23.66 13.44 -2.39
CA LYS A 343 -24.37 14.69 -2.74
C LYS A 343 -23.46 15.92 -2.69
N SER A 344 -22.58 16.04 -1.70
CA SER A 344 -21.69 17.20 -1.59
C SER A 344 -20.70 17.25 -2.75
N VAL A 345 -20.08 16.11 -3.10
CA VAL A 345 -19.10 16.05 -4.20
C VAL A 345 -19.78 16.25 -5.56
N SER A 346 -20.94 15.65 -5.81
CA SER A 346 -21.68 15.88 -7.06
C SER A 346 -22.12 17.34 -7.24
N SER A 347 -22.28 18.09 -6.16
CA SER A 347 -22.67 19.51 -6.22
C SER A 347 -21.51 20.45 -6.55
N SER A 348 -20.26 20.07 -6.27
CA SER A 348 -19.07 20.86 -6.60
C SER A 348 -18.56 20.64 -8.04
N GLN A 349 -19.03 19.58 -8.71
CA GLN A 349 -18.65 19.19 -10.08
C GLN A 349 -19.66 19.59 -11.16
N LYS A 350 -20.77 20.25 -10.77
CA LYS A 350 -21.75 20.87 -11.68
C LYS A 350 -21.52 22.36 -11.76
#